data_AF-A0A7H9DIC6-F1
#
_entry.id   AF-A0A7H9DIC6-F1
#
_cell.length_a   1.000
_cell.length_b   1.000
_cell.length_c   1.000
_cell.angle_alpha   90.00
_cell.angle_beta   90.00
_cell.angle_gamma   90.00
#
_symmetry.space_group_name_H-M   'P 1'
#
loop_
_entity.id
_entity.type
_entity.pdbx_description
1 polymer ?
#
loop_
_entity_poly.entity_id
_entity_poly.type
_entity_poly.pdbx_seq_one_letter_code
_entity_poly.pdbx_strand_id
1 'polypeptide(L)'
;MYEQLITEEIIPEIKRGSSDDLTQEELNRIEMYLDDKNDALTSEIETSQDVETRKTLRKQRSEVRKHKKAFKDFKERKIKYEKQMEIYGDRKSYSKTDHDATFMRMKEDHMRNGQLKPGYNLQIPTNNQFVLAYGVYSNPGDTRTLEPFLKSIEELYGDIPEYIVADAGYGSEHNYTMRKMTTTHVRIRRNYISEVIVKEETKLTDKKQNNTNKKE
;
A
#
# COMPACT_ATOMS: atom_id res chain seq x y z
N MET A 1 15.03 21.58 -15.71
CA MET A 1 15.86 20.92 -14.68
C MET A 1 15.13 19.78 -13.98
N TYR A 2 14.01 20.01 -13.26
CA TYR A 2 13.26 18.92 -12.61
C TYR A 2 12.62 17.94 -13.62
N GLU A 3 12.00 18.47 -14.68
CA GLU A 3 11.40 17.64 -15.73
C GLU A 3 12.44 16.83 -16.51
N GLN A 4 13.61 17.41 -16.77
CA GLN A 4 14.74 16.73 -17.42
C GLN A 4 15.28 15.57 -16.58
N LEU A 5 15.46 15.77 -15.27
CA LEU A 5 15.83 14.71 -14.32
C LEU A 5 14.79 13.58 -14.31
N ILE A 6 13.50 13.93 -14.37
CA ILE A 6 12.42 12.93 -14.45
C ILE A 6 12.51 12.12 -15.74
N THR A 7 12.66 12.78 -16.90
CA THR A 7 12.63 12.12 -18.20
C THR A 7 13.91 11.35 -18.55
N GLU A 8 15.07 11.84 -18.12
CA GLU A 8 16.38 11.32 -18.55
C GLU A 8 17.02 10.36 -17.54
N GLU A 9 16.72 10.49 -16.23
CA GLU A 9 17.27 9.60 -15.20
C GLU A 9 16.19 8.77 -14.53
N ILE A 10 15.13 9.39 -13.99
CA ILE A 10 14.17 8.68 -13.13
C ILE A 10 13.31 7.70 -13.94
N ILE A 11 12.68 8.13 -15.04
CA ILE A 11 11.85 7.27 -15.88
C ILE A 11 12.67 6.13 -16.51
N PRO A 12 13.88 6.37 -17.06
CA PRO A 12 14.72 5.30 -17.59
C PRO A 12 15.20 4.31 -16.53
N GLU A 13 15.52 4.77 -15.31
CA GLU A 13 15.95 3.88 -14.24
C GLU A 13 14.77 3.09 -13.64
N ILE A 14 13.57 3.67 -13.57
CA ILE A 14 12.32 2.94 -13.29
C ILE A 14 12.03 1.91 -14.41
N LYS A 15 12.29 2.25 -15.68
CA LYS A 15 12.15 1.33 -16.82
C LYS A 15 13.21 0.21 -16.81
N ARG A 16 14.45 0.49 -16.43
CA ARG A 16 15.50 -0.54 -16.23
C ARG A 16 15.20 -1.44 -15.03
N GLY A 17 14.66 -0.88 -13.96
CA GLY A 17 14.15 -1.63 -12.81
C GLY A 17 12.85 -2.37 -13.06
N SER A 18 12.20 -2.14 -14.21
CA SER A 18 10.99 -2.84 -14.68
C SER A 18 11.26 -3.59 -15.98
N SER A 19 12.44 -4.22 -16.13
CA SER A 19 12.54 -5.29 -17.13
C SER A 19 11.40 -6.26 -16.84
N ASP A 20 10.50 -6.45 -17.81
CA ASP A 20 9.30 -7.26 -17.66
C ASP A 20 9.60 -8.48 -16.79
N ASP A 21 8.92 -8.55 -15.66
CA ASP A 21 9.17 -9.56 -14.67
C ASP A 21 9.05 -10.94 -15.35
N LEU A 22 10.14 -11.74 -15.35
CA LEU A 22 10.14 -13.08 -15.96
C LEU A 22 8.85 -13.83 -15.60
N THR A 23 8.07 -14.19 -16.61
CA THR A 23 6.81 -14.91 -16.44
C THR A 23 7.07 -16.29 -15.84
N GLN A 24 6.04 -16.90 -15.22
CA GLN A 24 6.18 -18.26 -14.68
C GLN A 24 6.61 -19.27 -15.75
N GLU A 25 6.17 -19.08 -17.01
CA GLU A 25 6.58 -19.91 -18.14
C GLU A 25 8.07 -19.76 -18.46
N GLU A 26 8.58 -18.53 -18.51
CA GLU A 26 10.00 -18.26 -18.75
C GLU A 26 10.88 -18.80 -17.62
N LEU A 27 10.41 -18.67 -16.36
CA LEU A 27 11.10 -19.27 -15.22
C LEU A 27 11.18 -20.80 -15.34
N ASN A 28 10.11 -21.45 -15.80
CA ASN A 28 10.09 -22.89 -16.03
C ASN A 28 11.06 -23.28 -17.17
N ARG A 29 11.10 -22.52 -18.28
CA ARG A 29 12.03 -22.78 -19.39
C ARG A 29 13.49 -22.70 -18.96
N ILE A 30 13.83 -21.72 -18.13
CA ILE A 30 15.20 -21.57 -17.60
C ILE A 30 15.56 -22.76 -16.68
N GLU A 31 14.62 -23.20 -15.83
CA GLU A 31 14.83 -24.38 -14.98
C GLU A 31 15.07 -25.63 -15.83
N MET A 32 14.22 -25.88 -16.85
CA MET A 32 14.40 -27.01 -17.77
C MET A 32 15.74 -26.96 -18.49
N TYR A 33 16.15 -25.80 -19.01
CA TYR A 33 17.45 -25.66 -19.67
C TYR A 33 18.63 -25.96 -18.74
N LEU A 34 18.57 -25.54 -17.47
CA LEU A 34 19.62 -25.84 -16.49
C LEU A 34 19.65 -27.33 -16.12
N ASP A 35 18.49 -27.99 -16.14
CA ASP A 35 18.35 -29.43 -15.90
C ASP A 35 18.92 -30.22 -17.06
N ASP A 36 18.47 -29.95 -18.29
CA ASP A 36 18.94 -30.58 -19.51
C ASP A 36 20.46 -30.42 -19.67
N LYS A 37 21.00 -29.22 -19.38
CA LYS A 37 22.44 -28.96 -19.44
C LYS A 37 23.22 -29.73 -18.38
N ASN A 38 22.68 -29.88 -17.16
CA ASN A 38 23.32 -30.67 -16.12
C ASN A 38 23.29 -32.17 -16.45
N ASP A 39 22.22 -32.65 -17.09
CA ASP A 39 22.06 -34.05 -17.46
C ASP A 39 22.92 -34.41 -18.66
N ALA A 40 22.97 -33.56 -19.69
CA ALA A 40 23.89 -33.68 -20.82
C ALA A 40 25.36 -33.74 -20.36
N LEU A 41 25.78 -32.83 -19.48
CA LEU A 41 27.13 -32.86 -18.88
C LEU A 41 27.36 -34.13 -18.04
N THR A 42 26.33 -34.70 -17.43
CA THR A 42 26.45 -35.94 -16.67
C THR A 42 26.66 -37.13 -17.60
N SER A 43 25.89 -37.23 -18.69
CA SER A 43 26.06 -38.25 -19.73
C SER A 43 27.40 -38.14 -20.46
N GLU A 44 27.89 -36.94 -20.76
CA GLU A 44 29.22 -36.73 -21.36
C GLU A 44 30.38 -37.16 -20.44
N ILE A 45 30.23 -36.98 -19.12
CA ILE A 45 31.22 -37.44 -18.14
C ILE A 45 31.24 -38.98 -18.07
N GLU A 46 30.10 -39.64 -18.24
CA GLU A 46 29.97 -41.11 -18.21
C GLU A 46 30.51 -41.77 -19.48
N THR A 47 30.36 -41.13 -20.65
CA THR A 47 30.85 -41.65 -21.92
C THR A 47 32.32 -41.35 -22.20
N SER A 48 32.87 -40.28 -21.62
CA SER A 48 34.28 -39.94 -21.81
C SER A 48 35.23 -40.87 -21.04
N GLN A 49 36.20 -41.45 -21.76
CA GLN A 49 37.26 -42.28 -21.16
C GLN A 49 38.47 -41.47 -20.69
N ASP A 50 38.72 -40.30 -21.29
CA ASP A 50 39.87 -39.46 -20.97
C ASP A 50 39.71 -38.74 -19.61
N VAL A 51 40.80 -38.64 -18.86
CA VAL A 51 40.80 -38.12 -17.47
C VAL A 51 40.74 -36.59 -17.46
N GLU A 52 41.47 -35.92 -18.34
CA GLU A 52 41.53 -34.45 -18.35
C GLU A 52 40.21 -33.84 -18.85
N THR A 53 39.61 -34.40 -19.90
CA THR A 53 38.26 -34.01 -20.37
C THR A 53 37.19 -34.22 -19.30
N ARG A 54 37.21 -35.33 -18.56
CA ARG A 54 36.27 -35.52 -17.42
C ARG A 54 36.48 -34.48 -16.32
N LYS A 55 37.71 -34.03 -16.08
CA LYS A 55 38.02 -33.01 -15.06
C LYS A 55 37.46 -31.64 -15.45
N THR A 56 37.59 -31.23 -16.72
CA THR A 56 37.01 -29.97 -17.21
C THR A 56 35.48 -30.01 -17.21
N LEU A 57 34.87 -31.10 -17.68
CA LEU A 57 33.41 -31.30 -17.67
C LEU A 57 32.84 -31.29 -16.24
N ARG A 58 33.53 -31.90 -15.27
CA ARG A 58 33.13 -31.85 -13.85
C ARG A 58 33.13 -30.43 -13.30
N LYS A 59 34.10 -29.59 -13.70
CA LYS A 59 34.16 -28.18 -13.31
C LYS A 59 32.97 -27.40 -13.88
N GLN A 60 32.70 -27.56 -15.18
CA GLN A 60 31.55 -26.93 -15.84
C GLN A 60 30.22 -27.38 -15.20
N ARG A 61 30.06 -28.68 -14.93
CA ARG A 61 28.87 -29.22 -14.25
C ARG A 61 28.70 -28.63 -12.84
N SER A 62 29.80 -28.43 -12.11
CA SER A 62 29.77 -27.79 -10.79
C SER A 62 29.24 -26.36 -10.87
N GLU A 63 29.67 -25.58 -11.87
CA GLU A 63 29.16 -24.24 -12.13
C GLU A 63 27.67 -24.26 -12.49
N VAL A 64 27.24 -25.15 -13.39
CA VAL A 64 25.82 -25.33 -13.74
C VAL A 64 24.98 -25.67 -12.51
N ARG A 65 25.43 -26.59 -11.65
CA ARG A 65 24.74 -26.93 -10.40
C ARG A 65 24.63 -25.76 -9.44
N LYS A 66 25.66 -24.91 -9.36
CA LYS A 66 25.64 -23.68 -8.56
C LYS A 66 24.58 -22.72 -9.08
N HIS A 67 24.53 -22.50 -10.40
CA HIS A 67 23.51 -21.65 -11.03
C HIS A 67 22.10 -22.22 -10.87
N LYS A 68 21.92 -23.53 -11.07
CA LYS A 68 20.64 -24.24 -10.83
C LYS A 68 20.13 -24.02 -9.41
N LYS A 69 21.00 -24.19 -8.40
CA LYS A 69 20.61 -23.96 -6.99
C LYS A 69 20.20 -22.51 -6.73
N ALA A 70 20.98 -21.55 -7.24
CA ALA A 70 20.67 -20.14 -7.09
C ALA A 70 19.36 -19.75 -7.80
N PHE A 71 19.13 -20.30 -8.99
CA PHE A 71 17.93 -20.06 -9.77
C PHE A 71 16.69 -20.64 -9.10
N LYS A 72 16.78 -21.85 -8.54
CA LYS A 72 15.68 -22.46 -7.78
C LYS A 72 15.27 -21.61 -6.58
N ASP A 73 16.24 -21.17 -5.78
CA ASP A 73 16.00 -20.25 -4.65
C ASP A 73 15.37 -18.92 -5.11
N PHE A 74 15.86 -18.36 -6.22
CA PHE A 74 15.26 -17.16 -6.82
C PHE A 74 13.80 -17.38 -7.24
N LYS A 75 13.51 -18.48 -7.95
CA LYS A 75 12.16 -18.83 -8.41
C LYS A 75 11.19 -19.02 -7.25
N GLU A 76 11.59 -19.76 -6.22
CA GLU A 76 10.79 -19.98 -5.02
C GLU A 76 10.48 -18.65 -4.30
N ARG A 77 11.48 -17.76 -4.16
CA ARG A 77 11.26 -16.42 -3.60
C ARG A 77 10.32 -15.58 -4.46
N LYS A 78 10.47 -15.61 -5.79
CA LYS A 78 9.63 -14.82 -6.70
C LYS A 78 8.16 -15.24 -6.60
N ILE A 79 7.88 -16.55 -6.67
CA ILE A 79 6.52 -17.10 -6.49
C ILE A 79 5.95 -16.72 -5.13
N LYS A 80 6.77 -16.77 -4.08
CA LYS A 80 6.35 -16.35 -2.74
C LYS A 80 6.00 -14.87 -2.70
N TYR A 81 6.82 -14.00 -3.29
CA TYR A 81 6.56 -12.57 -3.32
C TYR A 81 5.31 -12.22 -4.13
N GLU A 82 5.08 -12.87 -5.27
CA GLU A 82 3.85 -12.70 -6.07
C GLU A 82 2.61 -12.99 -5.23
N LYS A 83 2.58 -14.15 -4.55
CA LYS A 83 1.48 -14.51 -3.63
C LYS A 83 1.33 -13.51 -2.49
N GLN A 84 2.45 -13.04 -1.94
CA GLN A 84 2.41 -12.05 -0.85
C GLN A 84 1.88 -10.71 -1.35
N MET A 85 2.21 -10.28 -2.56
CA MET A 85 1.69 -9.05 -3.18
C MET A 85 0.21 -9.15 -3.49
N GLU A 86 -0.25 -10.31 -3.96
CA GLU A 86 -1.68 -10.58 -4.16
C GLU A 86 -2.47 -10.46 -2.84
N ILE A 87 -1.95 -11.04 -1.75
CA ILE A 87 -2.56 -10.90 -0.41
C ILE A 87 -2.49 -9.45 0.08
N TYR A 88 -1.37 -8.76 -0.17
CA TYR A 88 -1.14 -7.37 0.23
C TYR A 88 -2.17 -6.44 -0.42
N GLY A 89 -2.43 -6.60 -1.72
CA GLY A 89 -3.29 -5.71 -2.49
C GLY A 89 -2.92 -4.25 -2.26
N ASP A 90 -3.90 -3.42 -1.94
CA ASP A 90 -3.68 -2.00 -1.60
C ASP A 90 -3.29 -1.77 -0.12
N ARG A 91 -3.28 -2.82 0.70
CA ARG A 91 -3.06 -2.74 2.16
C ARG A 91 -1.57 -2.77 2.47
N LYS A 92 -1.10 -1.86 3.33
CA LYS A 92 0.34 -1.74 3.64
C LYS A 92 0.92 -2.84 4.55
N SER A 93 0.11 -3.78 5.04
CA SER A 93 0.54 -4.92 5.87
C SER A 93 -0.61 -5.89 6.09
N TYR A 94 -0.32 -7.13 6.50
CA TYR A 94 -1.34 -8.12 6.88
C TYR A 94 -0.78 -9.12 7.91
N SER A 95 -1.63 -9.72 8.75
CA SER A 95 -1.21 -10.76 9.71
C SER A 95 -0.93 -12.09 9.02
N LYS A 96 0.00 -12.87 9.57
CA LYS A 96 0.32 -14.22 9.06
C LYS A 96 -0.85 -15.20 9.19
N THR A 97 -1.69 -15.04 10.21
CA THR A 97 -2.81 -15.96 10.51
C THR A 97 -4.15 -15.45 9.99
N ASP A 98 -4.32 -14.13 9.93
CA ASP A 98 -5.53 -13.45 9.48
C ASP A 98 -5.13 -12.37 8.49
N HIS A 99 -5.26 -12.67 7.19
CA HIS A 99 -4.79 -11.79 6.14
C HIS A 99 -5.61 -10.50 6.00
N ASP A 100 -6.75 -10.38 6.68
CA ASP A 100 -7.58 -9.17 6.68
C ASP A 100 -7.19 -8.18 7.78
N ALA A 101 -6.54 -8.66 8.83
CA ALA A 101 -6.01 -7.84 9.91
C ALA A 101 -4.70 -7.16 9.50
N THR A 102 -4.57 -5.86 9.74
CA THR A 102 -3.35 -5.10 9.42
C THR A 102 -2.60 -4.71 10.68
N PHE A 103 -1.29 -4.50 10.55
CA PHE A 103 -0.46 -4.12 11.68
C PHE A 103 -0.70 -2.65 12.03
N MET A 104 -1.30 -2.43 13.19
CA MET A 104 -1.66 -1.11 13.71
C MET A 104 -0.95 -0.86 15.04
N ARG A 105 -0.77 0.42 15.38
CA ARG A 105 -0.27 0.81 16.70
C ARG A 105 -1.43 0.77 17.68
N MET A 106 -1.39 -0.16 18.62
CA MET A 106 -2.45 -0.29 19.63
C MET A 106 -2.33 0.79 20.70
N LYS A 107 -3.48 1.25 21.23
CA LYS A 107 -3.51 2.17 22.39
C LYS A 107 -2.91 1.50 23.63
N GLU A 108 -3.25 0.24 23.85
CA GLU A 108 -2.74 -0.57 24.96
C GLU A 108 -1.47 -1.32 24.58
N ASP A 109 -0.39 -0.55 24.47
CA ASP A 109 0.95 -1.12 24.39
C ASP A 109 1.46 -1.46 25.80
N HIS A 110 1.03 -2.61 26.30
CA HIS A 110 1.45 -3.16 27.60
C HIS A 110 2.98 -3.25 27.73
N MET A 111 3.68 -3.49 26.62
CA MET A 111 5.15 -3.62 26.58
C MET A 111 5.85 -2.27 26.41
N ARG A 112 5.10 -1.18 26.13
CA ARG A 112 5.60 0.17 25.83
C ARG A 112 6.73 0.21 24.79
N ASN A 113 6.80 -0.79 23.92
CA ASN A 113 7.86 -0.96 22.93
C ASN A 113 7.49 -0.39 21.55
N GLY A 114 6.29 0.17 21.41
CA GLY A 114 5.76 0.72 20.16
C GLY A 114 5.44 -0.34 19.10
N GLN A 115 5.38 -1.62 19.48
CA GLN A 115 5.22 -2.71 18.53
C GLN A 115 3.82 -2.68 17.90
N LEU A 116 3.78 -2.77 16.57
CA LEU A 116 2.53 -2.91 15.84
C LEU A 116 1.94 -4.30 16.10
N LYS A 117 0.62 -4.36 16.28
CA LYS A 117 -0.11 -5.61 16.43
C LYS A 117 -1.17 -5.70 15.32
N PRO A 118 -1.44 -6.91 14.80
CA PRO A 118 -2.51 -7.07 13.84
C PRO A 118 -3.84 -6.73 14.50
N GLY A 119 -4.68 -5.99 13.79
CA GLY A 119 -5.98 -5.59 14.29
C GLY A 119 -6.85 -4.98 13.21
N TYR A 120 -8.02 -4.54 13.66
CA TYR A 120 -9.02 -3.85 12.85
C TYR A 120 -9.39 -2.53 13.53
N ASN A 121 -9.72 -1.55 12.71
CA ASN A 121 -10.29 -0.30 13.16
C ASN A 121 -11.82 -0.39 13.09
N LEU A 122 -12.46 -0.44 14.26
CA LEU A 122 -13.91 -0.55 14.42
C LEU A 122 -14.53 0.85 14.57
N GLN A 123 -15.52 1.14 13.75
CA GLN A 123 -16.29 2.38 13.77
C GLN A 123 -17.74 2.11 14.11
N ILE A 124 -18.31 2.97 14.97
CA ILE A 124 -19.68 2.83 15.46
C ILE A 124 -20.30 4.23 15.56
N PRO A 125 -21.28 4.60 14.72
CA PRO A 125 -22.07 5.80 14.89
C PRO A 125 -23.10 5.56 15.97
N THR A 126 -23.33 6.62 16.75
CA THR A 126 -24.43 6.64 17.71
C THR A 126 -25.28 7.87 17.50
N ASN A 127 -26.58 7.73 17.73
CA ASN A 127 -27.53 8.84 17.75
C ASN A 127 -28.52 8.59 18.88
N ASN A 128 -28.76 9.58 19.73
CA ASN A 128 -29.69 9.48 20.86
C ASN A 128 -29.50 8.21 21.72
N GLN A 129 -28.24 7.86 22.02
CA GLN A 129 -27.85 6.65 22.79
C GLN A 129 -28.08 5.30 22.08
N PHE A 130 -28.47 5.31 20.80
CA PHE A 130 -28.58 4.10 19.99
C PHE A 130 -27.38 3.95 19.07
N VAL A 131 -26.91 2.71 18.92
CA VAL A 131 -25.98 2.33 17.86
C VAL A 131 -26.76 2.22 16.56
N LEU A 132 -26.33 2.95 15.53
CA LEU A 132 -26.98 2.91 14.23
C LEU A 132 -26.36 1.79 13.37
N ALA A 133 -25.04 1.82 13.22
CA ALA A 133 -24.32 0.88 12.36
C ALA A 133 -22.98 0.50 13.00
N TYR A 134 -22.24 -0.38 12.31
CA TYR A 134 -20.84 -0.64 12.62
C TYR A 134 -20.07 -0.85 11.31
N GLY A 135 -18.79 -0.51 11.32
CA GLY A 135 -17.88 -0.68 10.18
C GLY A 135 -16.53 -1.16 10.67
N VAL A 136 -15.96 -2.15 9.98
CA VAL A 136 -14.66 -2.75 10.33
C VAL A 136 -13.69 -2.47 9.19
N TYR A 137 -12.58 -1.81 9.50
CA TYR A 137 -11.62 -1.37 8.51
C TYR A 137 -10.22 -1.89 8.80
N SER A 138 -9.52 -2.24 7.74
CA SER A 138 -8.11 -2.60 7.76
C SER A 138 -7.18 -1.37 7.81
N ASN A 139 -7.71 -0.15 7.84
CA ASN A 139 -6.92 1.09 7.87
C ASN A 139 -6.48 1.45 9.30
N PRO A 140 -5.17 1.66 9.55
CA PRO A 140 -4.68 2.01 10.89
C PRO A 140 -5.15 3.36 11.43
N GLY A 141 -5.66 4.24 10.58
CA GLY A 141 -6.11 5.58 10.96
C GLY A 141 -7.51 5.88 10.41
N ASP A 142 -8.22 6.76 11.10
CA ASP A 142 -9.65 7.04 10.89
C ASP A 142 -9.94 7.91 9.66
N THR A 143 -8.93 8.60 9.13
CA THR A 143 -9.15 9.60 8.08
C THR A 143 -9.74 9.00 6.80
N ARG A 144 -9.29 7.80 6.39
CA ARG A 144 -9.70 7.17 5.12
C ARG A 144 -10.94 6.31 5.24
N THR A 145 -11.43 6.09 6.45
CA THR A 145 -12.53 5.17 6.72
C THR A 145 -13.88 5.88 6.79
N LEU A 146 -13.90 7.21 6.95
CA LEU A 146 -15.14 7.99 7.00
C LEU A 146 -15.98 7.85 5.73
N GLU A 147 -15.40 8.11 4.57
CA GLU A 147 -16.11 8.02 3.29
C GLU A 147 -16.76 6.66 3.06
N PRO A 148 -16.02 5.53 3.12
CA PRO A 148 -16.65 4.23 2.92
C PRO A 148 -17.69 3.92 4.01
N PHE A 149 -17.53 4.48 5.22
CA PHE A 149 -18.49 4.30 6.29
C PHE A 149 -19.80 5.06 6.09
N LEU A 150 -19.72 6.30 5.63
CA LEU A 150 -20.92 7.09 5.35
C LEU A 150 -21.68 6.50 4.16
N LYS A 151 -20.97 5.96 3.15
CA LYS A 151 -21.60 5.21 2.05
C LYS A 151 -22.34 3.98 2.56
N SER A 152 -21.76 3.20 3.47
CA SER A 152 -22.47 2.03 4.01
C SER A 152 -23.70 2.42 4.84
N ILE A 153 -23.67 3.54 5.55
CA ILE A 153 -24.85 4.09 6.25
C ILE A 153 -25.91 4.54 5.24
N GLU A 154 -25.52 5.23 4.17
CA GLU A 154 -26.42 5.66 3.09
C GLU A 154 -27.10 4.46 2.41
N GLU A 155 -26.35 3.38 2.15
CA GLU A 155 -26.88 2.14 1.60
C GLU A 155 -27.89 1.46 2.53
N LEU A 156 -27.67 1.52 3.85
CA LEU A 156 -28.55 0.91 4.86
C LEU A 156 -29.84 1.69 5.11
N TYR A 157 -29.74 3.02 5.15
CA TYR A 157 -30.85 3.89 5.58
C TYR A 157 -31.45 4.74 4.45
N GLY A 158 -30.84 4.75 3.27
CA GLY A 158 -31.25 5.55 2.12
C GLY A 158 -30.84 7.02 2.16
N ASP A 159 -30.30 7.50 3.28
CA ASP A 159 -29.72 8.83 3.43
C ASP A 159 -28.70 8.85 4.57
N ILE A 160 -27.91 9.92 4.62
CA ILE A 160 -26.90 10.21 5.64
C ILE A 160 -27.40 11.35 6.53
N PRO A 161 -27.16 11.32 7.86
CA PRO A 161 -27.53 12.42 8.75
C PRO A 161 -27.06 13.80 8.29
N GLU A 162 -27.86 14.83 8.54
CA GLU A 162 -27.56 16.22 8.20
C GLU A 162 -26.29 16.73 8.91
N TYR A 163 -26.06 16.27 10.15
CA TYR A 163 -24.92 16.65 10.97
C TYR A 163 -24.13 15.41 11.39
N ILE A 164 -22.83 15.42 11.09
CA ILE A 164 -21.89 14.37 11.45
C ILE A 164 -20.88 14.97 12.42
N VAL A 165 -20.83 14.44 13.64
CA VAL A 165 -19.83 14.80 14.66
C VAL A 165 -18.85 13.66 14.81
N ALA A 166 -17.56 13.93 14.61
CA ALA A 166 -16.49 12.93 14.67
C ALA A 166 -15.25 13.49 15.38
N ASP A 167 -14.34 12.60 15.79
CA ASP A 167 -13.05 12.96 16.39
C ASP A 167 -12.13 13.67 15.37
N ALA A 168 -11.14 14.41 15.87
CA ALA A 168 -10.10 15.07 15.09
C ALA A 168 -9.31 14.12 14.17
N GLY A 169 -9.26 12.81 14.48
CA GLY A 169 -8.63 11.80 13.61
C GLY A 169 -9.26 11.69 12.22
N TYR A 170 -10.51 12.14 12.07
CA TYR A 170 -11.20 12.22 10.78
C TYR A 170 -10.93 13.52 10.02
N GLY A 171 -10.24 14.49 10.62
CA GLY A 171 -9.98 15.79 10.02
C GLY A 171 -9.02 15.70 8.83
N SER A 172 -9.54 15.82 7.61
CA SER A 172 -8.75 16.00 6.39
C SER A 172 -9.51 16.86 5.39
N GLU A 173 -8.77 17.54 4.52
CA GLU A 173 -9.36 18.34 3.43
C GLU A 173 -10.34 17.52 2.57
N HIS A 174 -9.98 16.26 2.28
CA HIS A 174 -10.85 15.32 1.58
C HIS A 174 -12.18 15.12 2.33
N ASN A 175 -12.13 14.88 3.63
CA ASN A 175 -13.34 14.69 4.44
C ASN A 175 -14.15 15.99 4.61
N TYR A 176 -13.50 17.16 4.64
CA TYR A 176 -14.20 18.45 4.75
C TYR A 176 -14.87 18.88 3.43
N THR A 177 -14.30 18.50 2.29
CA THR A 177 -14.91 18.75 0.98
C THR A 177 -16.10 17.84 0.71
N MET A 178 -16.25 16.74 1.45
CA MET A 178 -17.51 16.00 1.50
C MET A 178 -18.59 16.90 2.13
N ARG A 179 -19.54 17.34 1.29
CA ARG A 179 -20.60 18.34 1.50
C ARG A 179 -21.47 18.23 2.77
N LYS A 180 -21.22 17.30 3.68
CA LYS A 180 -22.02 16.98 4.87
C LYS A 180 -21.22 16.98 6.19
N MET A 181 -19.90 17.23 6.17
CA MET A 181 -19.13 17.38 7.42
C MET A 181 -19.09 18.86 7.86
N THR A 182 -20.02 19.26 8.72
CA THR A 182 -19.88 20.50 9.49
C THR A 182 -19.02 20.21 10.71
N THR A 183 -17.80 20.72 10.71
CA THR A 183 -16.88 20.69 11.85
C THR A 183 -17.42 21.53 13.00
N THR A 184 -18.48 21.07 13.66
CA THR A 184 -19.02 21.74 14.84
C THR A 184 -18.46 21.04 16.08
N HIS A 185 -17.34 21.61 16.56
CA HIS A 185 -16.59 21.30 17.79
C HIS A 185 -15.51 20.21 17.71
N VAL A 186 -14.64 20.27 16.70
CA VAL A 186 -13.25 19.87 16.97
C VAL A 186 -12.64 20.97 17.85
N ARG A 187 -12.75 20.83 19.18
CA ARG A 187 -11.97 21.64 20.13
C ARG A 187 -10.52 21.15 20.06
N ILE A 188 -9.84 21.44 18.95
CA ILE A 188 -8.40 21.22 18.79
C ILE A 188 -7.71 22.08 19.84
N ARG A 189 -7.31 21.50 20.97
CA ARG A 189 -6.26 22.10 21.79
C ARG A 189 -4.92 21.88 21.09
N ARG A 190 -4.56 22.77 20.17
CA ARG A 190 -3.23 23.39 20.07
C ARG A 190 -3.16 24.34 18.88
N ASN A 191 -2.94 25.60 19.25
CA ASN A 191 -2.25 26.70 18.59
C ASN A 191 -1.68 26.40 17.19
N TYR A 192 -1.82 27.39 16.31
CA TYR A 192 -1.33 27.47 14.92
C TYR A 192 -2.20 26.69 13.92
N ILE A 193 -3.17 27.39 13.32
CA ILE A 193 -3.71 27.24 11.94
C ILE A 193 -5.01 28.06 11.79
N SER A 194 -5.61 28.56 12.87
CA SER A 194 -6.86 29.34 12.82
C SER A 194 -6.77 30.76 12.24
N GLU A 195 -5.61 31.21 11.73
CA GLU A 195 -5.48 32.57 11.16
C GLU A 195 -5.56 32.65 9.63
N VAL A 196 -5.42 31.54 8.90
CA VAL A 196 -5.29 31.60 7.44
C VAL A 196 -6.65 31.63 6.74
N ILE A 197 -7.62 30.82 7.18
CA ILE A 197 -8.91 30.68 6.47
C ILE A 197 -9.83 31.89 6.73
N VAL A 198 -9.85 32.43 7.95
CA VAL A 198 -10.70 33.60 8.30
C VAL A 198 -10.22 34.89 7.61
N LYS A 199 -8.92 35.03 7.34
CA LYS A 199 -8.36 36.21 6.65
C LYS A 199 -8.63 36.22 5.15
N GLU A 200 -8.90 35.07 4.51
CA GLU A 200 -9.23 35.03 3.08
C GLU A 200 -10.72 35.31 2.82
N GLU A 201 -11.62 34.77 3.65
CA GLU A 201 -13.07 35.02 3.51
C GLU A 201 -13.43 36.49 3.77
N THR A 202 -12.83 37.12 4.78
CA THR A 202 -13.06 38.55 5.08
C THR A 202 -12.59 39.49 3.96
N LYS A 203 -11.48 39.17 3.28
CA LYS A 203 -10.99 39.95 2.13
C LYS A 203 -11.86 39.78 0.87
N LEU A 204 -12.53 38.63 0.71
CA LEU A 204 -13.42 38.34 -0.41
C LEU A 204 -14.80 38.99 -0.24
N THR A 205 -15.31 39.07 1.00
CA THR A 205 -16.57 39.76 1.31
C THR A 205 -16.45 41.28 1.19
N ASP A 206 -15.35 41.87 1.68
CA ASP A 206 -15.13 43.32 1.63
C ASP A 206 -14.91 43.84 0.19
N LYS A 207 -14.32 43.02 -0.70
CA LYS A 207 -14.18 43.36 -2.12
C LYS A 207 -15.50 43.29 -2.89
N LYS A 208 -16.44 42.42 -2.50
CA LYS A 208 -17.74 42.30 -3.17
C LYS A 208 -18.68 43.45 -2.76
N GLN A 209 -18.73 43.84 -1.49
CA GLN A 209 -19.58 44.95 -1.03
C GLN A 209 -19.15 46.32 -1.57
N ASN A 210 -17.85 46.56 -1.74
CA ASN A 210 -17.36 47.84 -2.29
C ASN A 210 -17.57 48.01 -3.82
N ASN A 211 -17.85 46.94 -4.55
CA ASN A 211 -18.11 47.01 -6.00
C ASN A 211 -19.60 47.13 -6.36
N THR A 212 -20.52 46.82 -5.44
CA THR A 212 -21.96 47.02 -5.64
C THR A 212 -22.40 48.46 -5.32
N ASN A 213 -21.74 49.16 -4.39
CA ASN A 213 -22.09 50.54 -4.00
C ASN A 213 -21.49 51.64 -4.92
N LYS A 214 -20.99 51.29 -6.10
CA LYS A 214 -20.41 52.24 -7.09
C LYS A 214 -21.13 52.26 -8.44
N LYS A 215 -22.33 51.67 -8.53
CA LYS A 215 -23.12 51.57 -9.78
C LYS A 215 -24.55 52.10 -9.68
N GLU A 216 -24.84 52.96 -8.71
CA GLU A 216 -26.01 53.85 -8.71
C GLU A 216 -25.57 55.30 -8.73
#